data_AF-A0A7C7ZSI6-F1
#
_entry.id   AF-A0A7C7ZSI6-F1
#
_cell.length_a   1.000
_cell.length_b   1.000
_cell.length_c   1.000
_cell.angle_alpha   90.00
_cell.angle_beta   90.00
_cell.angle_gamma   90.00
#
_symmetry.space_group_name_H-M   'P 1'
#
loop_
_entity.id
_entity.type
_entity.pdbx_description
1 polymer ?
#
loop_
_entity_poly.entity_id
_entity_poly.type
_entity_poly.pdbx_seq_one_letter_code
_entity_poly.pdbx_strand_id
1 'polypeptide(L)'
;MKITRKVLWMTVSCLSLMIFACVTINIYFPAEEVKSVAGKIVDDIRGTAPPENTNSGKDQNSFLFYKSLAAFFCSPVFAEEALNVSNATIRSLKQQMKSRYPLMKPYYLKGVLKEENNGYVSLANSGGLSLKEKRDLQNLVNAENGDRKLLYAEVAKALKIDATQVNRVAEVFAGEWQK
;
A
#
# COMPACT_ATOMS: atom_id res chain seq x y z
N MET A 1 -12.40 -16.22 -58.99
CA MET A 1 -12.58 -16.53 -57.56
C MET A 1 -11.30 -16.66 -56.72
N LYS A 2 -10.10 -16.95 -57.27
CA LYS A 2 -8.88 -17.12 -56.45
C LYS A 2 -8.27 -15.80 -55.93
N ILE A 3 -8.44 -14.70 -56.69
CA ILE A 3 -7.86 -13.38 -56.36
C ILE A 3 -8.60 -12.73 -55.17
N THR A 4 -9.94 -12.80 -55.15
CA THR A 4 -10.76 -12.29 -54.03
C THR A 4 -10.51 -13.01 -52.72
N ARG A 5 -10.19 -14.30 -52.75
CA ARG A 5 -9.83 -15.10 -51.56
C ARG A 5 -8.45 -14.74 -50.99
N LYS A 6 -7.47 -14.39 -51.86
CA LYS A 6 -6.15 -13.90 -51.43
C LYS A 6 -6.23 -12.51 -50.82
N VAL A 7 -7.00 -11.60 -51.44
CA VAL A 7 -7.24 -10.25 -50.89
C VAL A 7 -7.96 -10.35 -49.54
N LEU A 8 -8.97 -11.22 -49.41
CA LEU A 8 -9.66 -11.48 -48.14
C LEU A 8 -8.71 -11.99 -47.04
N TRP A 9 -7.82 -12.94 -47.37
CA TRP A 9 -6.82 -13.44 -46.42
C TRP A 9 -5.79 -12.37 -46.02
N MET A 10 -5.39 -11.53 -46.97
CA MET A 10 -4.45 -10.43 -46.72
C MET A 10 -5.08 -9.33 -45.85
N THR A 11 -6.36 -9.01 -46.08
CA THR A 11 -7.12 -8.06 -45.24
C THR A 11 -7.40 -8.62 -43.85
N VAL A 12 -7.74 -9.91 -43.72
CA VAL A 12 -7.95 -10.56 -42.41
C VAL A 12 -6.64 -10.63 -41.61
N SER A 13 -5.52 -10.92 -42.28
CA SER A 13 -4.21 -10.94 -41.63
C SER A 13 -3.78 -9.55 -41.16
N CYS A 14 -3.99 -8.52 -41.99
CA CYS A 14 -3.71 -7.12 -41.65
C CYS A 14 -4.61 -6.60 -40.49
N LEU A 15 -5.90 -6.94 -40.50
CA LEU A 15 -6.83 -6.58 -39.44
C LEU A 15 -6.50 -7.27 -38.11
N SER A 16 -6.04 -8.53 -38.15
CA SER A 16 -5.59 -9.26 -36.96
C SER A 16 -4.38 -8.59 -36.30
N LEU A 17 -3.39 -8.14 -37.08
CA LEU A 17 -2.21 -7.42 -36.60
C LEU A 17 -2.56 -6.12 -35.86
N MET A 18 -3.61 -5.40 -36.28
CA MET A 18 -4.06 -4.16 -35.62
C MET A 18 -4.70 -4.41 -34.24
N ILE A 19 -5.31 -5.59 -34.02
CA ILE A 19 -5.97 -5.92 -32.75
C ILE A 19 -4.93 -6.27 -31.66
N PHE A 20 -3.78 -6.83 -32.03
CA PHE A 20 -2.69 -7.14 -31.10
C PHE A 20 -1.77 -5.95 -30.78
N ALA A 21 -1.85 -4.84 -31.52
CA ALA A 21 -0.99 -3.68 -31.35
C ALA A 21 -1.36 -2.80 -30.13
N CYS A 22 -2.60 -2.91 -29.63
CA CYS A 22 -3.05 -2.15 -28.46
C CYS A 22 -2.80 -2.93 -27.17
N VAL A 23 -1.53 -3.14 -26.81
CA VAL A 23 -1.17 -3.53 -25.43
C VAL A 23 -1.12 -2.26 -24.60
N THR A 24 -2.18 -1.97 -23.85
CA THR A 24 -2.16 -0.92 -22.83
C THR A 24 -1.21 -1.35 -21.72
N ILE A 25 0.07 -0.98 -21.82
CA ILE A 25 0.99 -1.14 -20.70
C ILE A 25 0.52 -0.17 -19.62
N ASN A 26 -0.19 -0.68 -18.62
CA ASN A 26 -0.71 0.10 -17.50
C ASN A 26 0.42 0.51 -16.55
N ILE A 27 1.29 1.42 -16.99
CA ILE A 27 2.30 2.07 -16.14
C ILE A 27 1.67 3.33 -15.53
N TYR A 28 0.60 3.16 -14.77
CA TYR A 28 -0.01 4.28 -14.04
C TYR A 28 0.26 4.13 -12.55
N PHE A 29 0.67 5.24 -11.91
CA PHE A 29 0.84 5.30 -10.46
C PHE A 29 -0.49 5.76 -9.82
N PRO A 30 -1.19 4.90 -9.05
CA PRO A 30 -2.49 5.20 -8.48
C PRO A 30 -2.37 6.09 -7.24
N ALA A 31 -2.06 7.38 -7.45
CA ALA A 31 -1.70 8.31 -6.37
C ALA A 31 -2.78 8.45 -5.28
N GLU A 32 -4.05 8.55 -5.65
CA GLU A 32 -5.16 8.70 -4.69
C GLU A 32 -5.36 7.46 -3.82
N GLU A 33 -5.22 6.26 -4.40
CA GLU A 33 -5.33 5.01 -3.67
C GLU A 33 -4.17 4.84 -2.69
N VAL A 34 -2.95 5.13 -3.13
CA VAL A 34 -1.75 5.13 -2.26
C VAL A 34 -1.93 6.11 -1.11
N LYS A 35 -2.41 7.33 -1.38
CA LYS A 35 -2.63 8.36 -0.36
C LYS A 35 -3.69 7.95 0.66
N SER A 36 -4.81 7.37 0.20
CA SER A 36 -5.86 6.85 1.08
C SER A 36 -5.34 5.73 1.98
N VAL A 37 -4.59 4.78 1.41
CA VAL A 37 -3.97 3.69 2.17
C VAL A 37 -2.91 4.22 3.14
N ALA A 38 -2.06 5.15 2.70
CA ALA A 38 -1.03 5.76 3.54
C ALA A 38 -1.64 6.46 4.75
N GLY A 39 -2.66 7.30 4.56
CA GLY A 39 -3.36 7.97 5.66
C GLY A 39 -3.89 6.99 6.70
N LYS A 40 -4.63 5.96 6.26
CA LYS A 40 -5.16 4.91 7.16
C LYS A 40 -4.07 4.20 7.95
N ILE A 41 -2.95 3.87 7.30
CA ILE A 41 -1.83 3.16 7.92
C ILE A 41 -1.12 4.05 8.95
N VAL A 42 -0.83 5.30 8.57
CA VAL A 42 -0.19 6.29 9.46
C VAL A 42 -1.07 6.58 10.66
N ASP A 43 -2.38 6.77 10.46
CA ASP A 43 -3.33 7.05 11.52
C ASP A 43 -3.45 5.90 12.53
N ASP A 44 -3.46 4.66 12.05
CA ASP A 44 -3.45 3.46 12.91
C ASP A 44 -2.15 3.37 13.73
N ILE A 45 -1.00 3.63 13.10
CA ILE A 45 0.32 3.60 13.76
C ILE A 45 0.44 4.71 14.81
N ARG A 46 -0.02 5.92 14.50
CA ARG A 46 0.08 7.08 15.39
C ARG A 46 -1.03 7.13 16.44
N GLY A 47 -2.08 6.33 16.28
CA GLY A 47 -3.23 6.30 17.18
C GLY A 47 -4.14 7.53 17.05
N THR A 48 -4.12 8.18 15.88
CA THR A 48 -5.05 9.27 15.51
C THR A 48 -6.33 8.75 14.88
N ALA A 49 -6.39 7.46 14.52
CA ALA A 49 -7.61 6.81 14.10
C ALA A 49 -8.63 6.70 15.26
N PRO A 50 -9.91 7.03 15.04
CA PRO A 50 -10.99 6.53 15.87
C PRO A 50 -10.90 4.99 15.96
N PRO A 51 -11.33 4.34 17.05
CA PRO A 51 -11.32 2.88 17.13
C PRO A 51 -12.19 2.29 16.02
N GLU A 52 -11.57 1.88 14.90
CA GLU A 52 -12.24 1.16 13.84
C GLU A 52 -12.42 -0.28 14.32
N ASN A 53 -13.69 -0.61 14.59
CA ASN A 53 -14.13 -1.98 14.79
C ASN A 53 -13.73 -2.78 13.55
N THR A 54 -12.65 -3.55 13.65
CA THR A 54 -12.43 -4.71 12.77
C THR A 54 -13.50 -5.74 13.10
N ASN A 55 -14.70 -5.54 12.54
CA ASN A 55 -15.75 -6.54 12.45
C ASN A 55 -16.08 -6.76 10.96
N SER A 56 -15.10 -7.28 10.21
CA SER A 56 -15.44 -8.16 9.11
C SER A 56 -15.75 -9.53 9.70
N GLY A 57 -17.04 -9.79 9.88
CA GLY A 57 -17.59 -11.13 10.09
C GLY A 57 -18.01 -11.48 11.51
N LYS A 58 -19.27 -11.16 11.85
CA LYS A 58 -20.27 -12.12 12.38
C LYS A 58 -21.55 -11.39 12.80
N ASP A 59 -22.53 -11.35 11.91
CA ASP A 59 -23.95 -11.43 12.30
C ASP A 59 -24.51 -12.73 11.69
N GLN A 60 -24.34 -13.82 12.44
CA GLN A 60 -24.71 -15.18 12.02
C GLN A 60 -26.17 -15.56 12.34
N ASN A 61 -27.02 -14.62 12.77
CA ASN A 61 -28.39 -14.97 13.20
C ASN A 61 -29.54 -14.43 12.36
N SER A 62 -29.27 -13.67 11.30
CA SER A 62 -30.32 -13.12 10.41
C SER A 62 -30.26 -13.65 8.97
N PHE A 63 -29.30 -14.52 8.66
CA PHE A 63 -29.00 -14.94 7.28
C PHE A 63 -29.59 -16.31 6.87
N LEU A 64 -30.20 -17.06 7.80
CA LEU A 64 -30.76 -18.39 7.48
C LEU A 64 -32.11 -18.34 6.77
N PHE A 65 -32.88 -17.25 6.91
CA PHE A 65 -34.21 -17.15 6.29
C PHE A 65 -34.17 -16.68 4.82
N TYR A 66 -33.15 -15.90 4.42
CA TYR A 66 -33.05 -15.34 3.06
C TYR A 66 -32.22 -16.19 2.09
N LYS A 67 -31.54 -17.24 2.56
CA LYS A 67 -30.68 -18.10 1.72
C LYS A 67 -31.41 -19.09 0.83
N SER A 68 -32.73 -19.24 0.96
CA SER A 68 -33.51 -20.15 0.10
C SER A 68 -33.91 -19.51 -1.24
N LEU A 69 -33.88 -18.17 -1.38
CA LEU A 69 -34.41 -17.48 -2.57
C LEU A 69 -33.35 -16.81 -3.46
N ALA A 70 -32.06 -16.86 -3.10
CA ALA A 70 -30.98 -16.16 -3.80
C ALA A 70 -30.01 -17.09 -4.56
N ALA A 71 -30.39 -18.36 -4.81
CA ALA A 71 -29.56 -19.32 -5.55
C ALA A 71 -29.57 -19.14 -7.08
N PHE A 72 -30.25 -18.11 -7.61
CA PHE A 72 -30.42 -17.90 -9.05
C PHE A 72 -29.58 -16.77 -9.65
N PHE A 73 -28.87 -15.99 -8.83
CA PHE A 73 -28.00 -14.94 -9.33
C PHE A 73 -26.56 -15.25 -8.91
N CYS A 74 -25.78 -15.69 -9.89
CA CYS A 74 -24.33 -15.77 -9.78
C CYS A 74 -23.82 -14.35 -9.53
N SER A 75 -23.55 -14.00 -8.27
CA SER A 75 -22.86 -12.76 -7.94
C SER A 75 -21.46 -12.82 -8.57
N PRO A 76 -21.01 -11.79 -9.31
CA PRO A 76 -19.61 -11.69 -9.64
C PRO A 76 -18.85 -11.47 -8.34
N VAL A 77 -18.25 -12.55 -7.83
CA VAL A 77 -17.15 -12.47 -6.86
C VAL A 77 -16.01 -11.78 -7.61
N PHE A 78 -15.88 -10.47 -7.41
CA PHE A 78 -14.67 -9.77 -7.82
C PHE A 78 -13.51 -10.39 -7.04
N ALA A 79 -12.50 -10.80 -7.78
CA ALA A 79 -11.32 -11.50 -7.28
C ALA A 79 -10.61 -10.70 -6.16
N GLU A 80 -10.91 -11.07 -4.91
CA GLU A 80 -10.26 -10.60 -3.67
C GLU A 80 -9.12 -11.54 -3.23
N GLU A 81 -8.62 -12.39 -4.11
CA GLU A 81 -7.67 -13.46 -3.74
C GLU A 81 -6.19 -12.99 -3.68
N ALA A 82 -5.82 -11.93 -4.42
CA ALA A 82 -4.43 -11.48 -4.51
C ALA A 82 -3.97 -10.51 -3.39
N LEU A 83 -4.87 -10.11 -2.50
CA LEU A 83 -4.64 -9.06 -1.48
C LEU A 83 -4.51 -9.59 -0.04
N ASN A 84 -4.64 -10.89 0.19
CA ASN A 84 -4.68 -11.43 1.56
C ASN A 84 -3.28 -11.54 2.21
N VAL A 85 -2.23 -11.84 1.43
CA VAL A 85 -0.86 -12.02 1.96
C VAL A 85 -0.17 -10.69 2.30
N SER A 86 -0.27 -9.68 1.42
CA SER A 86 0.27 -8.34 1.72
C SER A 86 -0.39 -7.75 2.97
N ASN A 87 -1.66 -8.08 3.24
CA ASN A 87 -2.36 -7.63 4.44
C ASN A 87 -1.72 -8.14 5.74
N ALA A 88 -1.28 -9.40 5.80
CA ALA A 88 -0.67 -9.97 7.03
C ALA A 88 0.69 -9.34 7.36
N THR A 89 1.58 -9.20 6.36
CA THR A 89 2.88 -8.55 6.55
C THR A 89 2.72 -7.08 6.91
N ILE A 90 1.87 -6.35 6.18
CA ILE A 90 1.55 -4.95 6.50
C ILE A 90 1.02 -4.82 7.92
N ARG A 91 0.13 -5.73 8.37
CA ARG A 91 -0.39 -5.72 9.74
C ARG A 91 0.70 -5.91 10.79
N SER A 92 1.63 -6.83 10.57
CA SER A 92 2.77 -7.02 11.48
C SER A 92 3.67 -5.78 11.52
N LEU A 93 3.98 -5.20 10.37
CA LEU A 93 4.77 -3.96 10.29
C LEU A 93 4.08 -2.81 11.02
N LYS A 94 2.77 -2.63 10.83
CA LYS A 94 1.98 -1.64 11.57
C LYS A 94 2.08 -1.84 13.08
N GLN A 95 1.96 -3.06 13.57
CA GLN A 95 2.07 -3.36 15.01
C GLN A 95 3.46 -3.02 15.55
N GLN A 96 4.52 -3.38 14.82
CA GLN A 96 5.90 -3.06 15.18
C GLN A 96 6.11 -1.55 15.24
N MET A 97 5.74 -0.82 14.19
CA MET A 97 5.85 0.64 14.11
C MET A 97 5.00 1.33 15.19
N LYS A 98 3.76 0.87 15.42
CA LYS A 98 2.86 1.38 16.46
C LYS A 98 3.44 1.21 17.85
N SER A 99 4.04 0.05 18.15
CA SER A 99 4.70 -0.19 19.44
C SER A 99 5.96 0.68 19.64
N ARG A 100 6.65 1.03 18.55
CA ARG A 100 7.86 1.86 18.56
C ARG A 100 7.54 3.35 18.68
N TYR A 101 6.44 3.81 18.08
CA TYR A 101 6.12 5.23 17.97
C TYR A 101 6.11 5.97 19.32
N PRO A 102 5.59 5.44 20.44
CA PRO A 102 5.68 6.08 21.76
C PRO A 102 7.11 6.38 22.20
N LEU A 103 8.10 5.56 21.82
CA LEU A 103 9.51 5.76 22.12
C LEU A 103 10.12 6.88 21.28
N MET A 104 9.64 7.08 20.05
CA MET A 104 10.15 8.08 19.11
C MET A 104 9.47 9.45 19.28
N LYS A 105 8.20 9.46 19.69
CA LYS A 105 7.37 10.67 19.82
C LYS A 105 8.03 11.82 20.61
N PRO A 106 8.68 11.60 21.77
CA PRO A 106 9.35 12.68 22.50
C PRO A 106 10.50 13.33 21.72
N TYR A 107 11.17 12.59 20.84
CA TYR A 107 12.27 13.10 20.04
C TYR A 107 11.81 13.91 18.83
N TYR A 108 10.62 13.59 18.27
CA TYR A 108 9.96 14.45 17.30
C TYR A 108 9.55 15.79 17.92
N LEU A 109 8.93 15.77 19.11
CA LEU A 109 8.53 16.99 19.82
C LEU A 109 9.71 17.91 20.16
N LYS A 110 10.89 17.33 20.40
CA LYS A 110 12.13 18.08 20.67
C LYS A 110 12.88 18.52 19.41
N GLY A 111 12.41 18.16 18.21
CA GLY A 111 13.09 18.44 16.94
C GLY A 111 14.41 17.67 16.75
N VAL A 112 14.62 16.60 17.52
CA VAL A 112 15.78 15.72 17.38
C VAL A 112 15.59 14.77 16.21
N LEU A 113 14.37 14.25 16.04
CA LEU A 113 13.96 13.49 14.87
C LEU A 113 13.14 14.35 13.92
N LYS A 114 13.24 14.04 12.63
CA LYS A 114 12.48 14.70 11.57
C LYS A 114 11.97 13.69 10.55
N GLU A 115 10.75 13.91 10.09
CA GLU A 115 10.14 13.19 8.97
C GLU A 115 10.58 13.87 7.66
N GLU A 116 11.30 13.15 6.80
CA GLU A 116 11.82 13.66 5.54
C GLU A 116 10.84 13.48 4.38
N ASN A 117 11.02 14.27 3.31
CA ASN A 117 10.15 14.26 2.13
C ASN A 117 10.21 12.96 1.31
N ASN A 118 11.15 12.07 1.62
CA ASN A 118 11.30 10.76 1.00
C ASN A 118 10.61 9.65 1.81
N GLY A 119 9.87 10.00 2.88
CA GLY A 119 9.14 9.06 3.71
C GLY A 119 9.95 8.45 4.84
N TYR A 120 11.22 8.83 5.02
CA TYR A 120 12.09 8.27 6.05
C TYR A 120 12.36 9.25 7.20
N VAL A 121 12.83 8.70 8.31
CA VAL A 121 13.19 9.45 9.52
C VAL A 121 14.67 9.78 9.51
N SER A 122 15.04 11.01 9.87
CA SER A 122 16.42 11.45 10.04
C SER A 122 16.65 12.04 11.43
N LEU A 123 17.92 12.15 11.84
CA LEU A 123 18.31 12.98 12.99
C LEU A 123 18.55 14.42 12.52
N ALA A 124 17.79 15.37 13.05
CA ALA A 124 17.92 16.79 12.74
C ALA A 124 18.89 17.50 13.70
N ASN A 125 18.56 17.56 14.99
CA ASN A 125 19.43 18.19 16.00
C ASN A 125 19.76 17.22 17.13
N SER A 126 20.98 16.68 17.14
CA SER A 126 21.46 15.75 18.18
C SER A 126 22.40 16.40 19.19
N GLY A 127 22.57 17.72 19.17
CA GLY A 127 23.59 18.45 19.94
C GLY A 127 23.48 18.30 21.47
N GLY A 128 22.28 18.00 21.99
CA GLY A 128 22.02 17.85 23.42
C GLY A 128 21.95 16.41 23.93
N LEU A 129 22.18 15.40 23.09
CA LEU A 129 22.12 13.98 23.49
C LEU A 129 23.49 13.45 23.91
N SER A 130 23.52 12.64 24.97
CA SER A 130 24.68 11.83 25.34
C SER A 130 25.02 10.81 24.24
N LEU A 131 26.25 10.29 24.26
CA LEU A 131 26.68 9.26 23.28
C LEU A 131 25.79 8.00 23.33
N LYS A 132 25.36 7.60 24.53
CA LYS A 132 24.47 6.44 24.70
C LYS A 132 23.10 6.72 24.07
N GLU A 133 22.51 7.89 24.35
CA GLU A 133 21.22 8.28 23.77
C GLU A 133 21.28 8.39 22.25
N LYS A 134 22.37 8.95 21.69
CA LYS A 134 22.57 9.01 20.24
C LYS A 134 22.57 7.61 19.60
N ARG A 135 23.30 6.67 20.20
CA ARG A 135 23.35 5.28 19.71
C ARG A 135 21.98 4.61 19.81
N ASP A 136 21.32 4.74 20.95
CA ASP A 136 20.02 4.11 21.18
C ASP A 136 18.96 4.71 20.24
N LEU A 137 19.01 6.03 19.99
CA LEU A 137 18.14 6.71 19.02
C LEU A 137 18.45 6.31 17.57
N GLN A 138 19.72 6.19 17.20
CA GLN A 138 20.11 5.72 15.87
C GLN A 138 19.55 4.31 15.60
N ASN A 139 19.56 3.43 16.60
CA ASN A 139 18.97 2.10 16.49
C ASN A 139 17.45 2.17 16.25
N LEU A 140 16.75 3.08 16.94
CA LEU A 140 15.32 3.31 16.70
C LEU A 140 15.04 3.81 15.28
N VAL A 141 15.81 4.79 14.80
CA VAL A 141 15.70 5.33 13.43
C VAL A 141 15.97 4.24 12.39
N ASN A 142 16.99 3.42 12.59
CA ASN A 142 17.33 2.34 11.68
C ASN A 142 16.21 1.28 11.62
N ALA A 143 15.64 0.91 12.78
CA ALA A 143 14.52 -0.02 12.84
C ALA A 143 13.27 0.53 12.15
N GLU A 144 12.94 1.81 12.42
CA GLU A 144 11.80 2.49 11.80
C GLU A 144 11.95 2.58 10.27
N ASN A 145 13.11 3.01 9.78
CA ASN A 145 13.37 3.12 8.35
C ASN A 145 13.43 1.75 7.66
N GLY A 146 13.88 0.71 8.37
CA GLY A 146 13.81 -0.68 7.91
C GLY A 146 12.37 -1.13 7.69
N ASP A 147 11.50 -0.91 8.67
CA ASP A 147 10.08 -1.25 8.58
C ASP A 147 9.38 -0.44 7.50
N ARG A 148 9.66 0.87 7.37
CA ARG A 148 9.09 1.73 6.32
C ARG A 148 9.48 1.28 4.92
N LYS A 149 10.72 0.81 4.72
CA LYS A 149 11.17 0.28 3.44
C LYS A 149 10.37 -0.97 3.04
N LEU A 150 10.17 -1.90 3.97
CA LEU A 150 9.33 -3.09 3.76
C LEU A 150 7.86 -2.70 3.58
N LEU A 151 7.40 -1.79 4.43
CA LEU A 151 6.30 -0.84 4.28
C LEU A 151 5.88 -0.63 2.83
N TYR A 152 6.67 0.21 2.20
CA TYR A 152 6.38 0.77 0.88
C TYR A 152 6.45 -0.30 -0.21
N ALA A 153 7.32 -1.30 -0.07
CA ALA A 153 7.40 -2.41 -1.00
C ALA A 153 6.13 -3.30 -0.97
N GLU A 154 5.61 -3.61 0.23
CA GLU A 154 4.38 -4.41 0.36
C GLU A 154 3.14 -3.64 -0.09
N VAL A 155 3.07 -2.34 0.17
CA VAL A 155 1.99 -1.48 -0.35
C VAL A 155 2.06 -1.40 -1.87
N ALA A 156 3.24 -1.21 -2.45
CA ALA A 156 3.42 -1.19 -3.90
C ALA A 156 2.95 -2.52 -4.52
N LYS A 157 3.35 -3.65 -3.93
CA LYS A 157 2.93 -4.99 -4.36
C LYS A 157 1.41 -5.18 -4.27
N ALA A 158 0.80 -4.75 -3.16
CA ALA A 158 -0.64 -4.85 -2.97
C ALA A 158 -1.42 -4.05 -4.03
N LEU A 159 -0.95 -2.85 -4.34
CA LEU A 159 -1.59 -1.95 -5.30
C LEU A 159 -1.14 -2.20 -6.76
N LYS A 160 -0.41 -3.29 -7.02
CA LYS A 160 0.14 -3.66 -8.33
C LYS A 160 0.97 -2.53 -8.97
N ILE A 161 1.64 -1.75 -8.14
CA ILE A 161 2.59 -0.71 -8.53
C ILE A 161 3.91 -1.38 -8.86
N ASP A 162 4.54 -0.93 -9.94
CA ASP A 162 5.85 -1.44 -10.35
C ASP A 162 6.91 -1.21 -9.26
N ALA A 163 7.80 -2.19 -9.06
CA ALA A 163 8.83 -2.12 -8.02
C ALA A 163 9.78 -0.92 -8.18
N THR A 164 9.96 -0.40 -9.39
CA THR A 164 10.75 0.81 -9.65
C THR A 164 10.12 2.08 -9.08
N GLN A 165 8.81 2.06 -8.79
CA GLN A 165 8.04 3.20 -8.28
C GLN A 165 7.86 3.20 -6.75
N VAL A 166 8.50 2.27 -6.02
CA VAL A 166 8.41 2.21 -4.56
C VAL A 166 8.86 3.52 -3.90
N ASN A 167 9.84 4.23 -4.47
CA ASN A 167 10.24 5.55 -3.97
C ASN A 167 9.10 6.58 -4.04
N ARG A 168 8.25 6.50 -5.09
CA ARG A 168 7.08 7.38 -5.22
C ARG A 168 6.00 7.05 -4.20
N VAL A 169 5.87 5.77 -3.81
CA VAL A 169 5.04 5.38 -2.66
C VAL A 169 5.56 6.02 -1.39
N ALA A 170 6.88 5.98 -1.15
CA ALA A 170 7.52 6.58 0.02
C ALA A 170 7.29 8.10 0.09
N GLU A 171 7.37 8.81 -1.04
CA GLU A 171 7.06 10.24 -1.13
C GLU A 171 5.60 10.57 -0.78
N VAL A 172 4.64 9.75 -1.20
CA VAL A 172 3.23 9.92 -0.79
C VAL A 172 3.07 9.72 0.71
N PHE A 173 3.72 8.68 1.26
CA PHE A 173 3.74 8.45 2.71
C PHE A 173 4.38 9.60 3.49
N ALA A 174 5.42 10.25 2.95
CA ALA A 174 6.07 11.39 3.58
C ALA A 174 5.07 12.48 3.97
N GLY A 175 4.15 12.82 3.05
CA GLY A 175 3.11 13.81 3.29
C GLY A 175 2.13 13.41 4.39
N GLU A 176 1.91 12.12 4.62
CA GLU A 176 1.08 11.62 5.71
C GLU A 176 1.85 11.58 7.04
N TRP A 177 3.12 11.19 7.04
CA TRP A 177 3.98 11.24 8.24
C TRP A 177 4.24 12.67 8.73
N GLN A 178 4.19 13.67 7.87
CA GLN A 178 4.46 15.05 8.26
C GLN A 178 3.24 15.76 8.87
N LYS A 179 2.06 15.12 8.88
CA LYS A 179 0.84 15.60 9.57
C LYS A 179 0.92 15.32 11.07
#